data_AF-D2Q9V5-F1
#
_entry.id   AF-D2Q9V5-F1
#
_cell.length_a   1.000
_cell.length_b   1.000
_cell.length_c   1.000
_cell.angle_alpha   90.00
_cell.angle_beta   90.00
_cell.angle_gamma   90.00
#
_symmetry.space_group_name_H-M   'P 1'
#
loop_
_entity.id
_entity.type
_entity.pdbx_description
1 polymer ?
#
loop_
_entity_poly.entity_id
_entity_poly.type
_entity_poly.pdbx_seq_one_letter_code
_entity_poly.pdbx_strand_id
1 'polypeptide(L)'
;MNDTDDPDTDIAIEIRRKEACRTAIESMGRIRRTPRNIQLLHDLVDEINDLRPESVIGHYRIWPSGQVNRLTAGWNLTGEDVKGKTRYGGWDPERDTYMRINEDGDFEGLDQTGADRLVWNHREDIIAAASWTPISMACIDRIERMAYLDDDPIRDAPANMTIEVLNGSLPPADPMIHPVSAPVDSGLGI
;
A
#
# COMPACT_ATOMS: atom_id res chain seq x y z
N MET A 1 10.75 -22.29 -34.66
CA MET A 1 10.06 -21.00 -34.46
C MET A 1 9.80 -20.88 -32.97
N ASN A 2 10.15 -19.75 -32.37
CA ASN A 2 9.88 -19.49 -30.95
C ASN A 2 8.47 -18.91 -30.89
N ASP A 3 7.51 -19.62 -30.30
CA ASP A 3 6.08 -19.23 -30.22
C ASP A 3 5.84 -18.07 -29.23
N THR A 4 6.81 -17.16 -29.08
CA THR A 4 6.81 -16.13 -28.02
C THR A 4 6.47 -14.73 -28.54
N ASP A 5 6.39 -14.56 -29.87
CA ASP A 5 6.02 -13.30 -30.53
C ASP A 5 4.72 -13.48 -31.33
N ASP A 6 3.69 -14.03 -30.69
CA ASP A 6 2.34 -14.10 -31.25
C ASP A 6 1.58 -12.80 -30.92
N PRO A 7 1.32 -11.90 -31.90
CA PRO A 7 0.66 -10.63 -31.65
C PRO A 7 -0.74 -10.80 -31.04
N ASP A 8 -1.40 -11.94 -31.28
CA ASP A 8 -2.71 -12.23 -30.68
C ASP A 8 -2.59 -12.44 -29.15
N THR A 9 -1.47 -13.00 -28.70
CA THR A 9 -1.17 -13.19 -27.26
C THR A 9 -0.91 -11.84 -26.58
N ASP A 10 -0.14 -10.94 -27.21
CA ASP A 10 0.12 -9.60 -26.66
C ASP A 10 -1.16 -8.76 -26.55
N ILE A 11 -2.02 -8.82 -27.57
CA ILE A 11 -3.32 -8.14 -27.55
C ILE A 11 -4.20 -8.71 -26.43
N ALA A 12 -4.24 -10.03 -26.26
CA ALA A 12 -5.03 -10.66 -25.19
C ALA A 12 -4.53 -10.26 -23.79
N ILE A 13 -3.22 -10.20 -23.59
CA ILE A 13 -2.60 -9.74 -22.34
C ILE A 13 -2.93 -8.27 -22.09
N GLU A 14 -2.85 -7.42 -23.12
CA GLU A 14 -3.18 -6.00 -23.01
C GLU A 14 -4.64 -5.79 -22.60
N ILE A 15 -5.57 -6.50 -23.26
CA ILE A 15 -6.99 -6.46 -22.92
C ILE A 15 -7.18 -6.87 -21.47
N ARG A 16 -6.71 -8.06 -21.08
CA ARG A 16 -6.84 -8.59 -19.72
C ARG A 16 -6.33 -7.61 -18.66
N ARG A 17 -5.15 -7.03 -18.88
CA ARG A 17 -4.56 -6.02 -17.99
C ARG A 17 -5.46 -4.79 -17.82
N LYS A 18 -5.97 -4.25 -18.93
CA LYS A 18 -6.89 -3.09 -18.92
C LYS A 18 -8.19 -3.42 -18.20
N GLU A 19 -8.74 -4.63 -18.39
CA GLU A 19 -9.95 -5.07 -17.69
C GLU A 19 -9.73 -5.21 -16.18
N ALA A 20 -8.65 -5.88 -15.77
CA ALA A 20 -8.30 -6.07 -14.37
C ALA A 20 -8.14 -4.72 -13.64
N CYS A 21 -7.40 -3.78 -14.25
CA CYS A 21 -7.21 -2.45 -13.66
C CYS A 21 -8.53 -1.66 -13.60
N ARG A 22 -9.34 -1.70 -14.66
CA ARG A 22 -10.66 -1.06 -14.70
C ARG A 22 -11.58 -1.59 -13.60
N THR A 23 -11.69 -2.90 -13.45
CA THR A 23 -12.51 -3.53 -12.39
C THR A 23 -12.02 -3.13 -11.00
N ALA A 24 -10.70 -3.06 -10.77
CA ALA A 24 -10.15 -2.61 -9.51
C ALA A 24 -10.46 -1.12 -9.23
N ILE A 25 -10.34 -0.24 -10.22
CA ILE A 25 -10.68 1.19 -10.11
C ILE A 25 -12.18 1.39 -9.85
N GLU A 26 -13.04 0.71 -10.61
CA GLU A 26 -14.50 0.76 -10.41
C GLU A 26 -14.93 0.25 -9.02
N SER A 27 -14.12 -0.62 -8.42
CA SER A 27 -14.32 -1.20 -7.09
C SER A 27 -13.46 -0.54 -6.00
N MET A 28 -12.87 0.63 -6.25
CA MET A 28 -11.85 1.24 -5.38
C MET A 28 -12.30 1.40 -3.91
N GLY A 29 -13.55 1.81 -3.69
CA GLY A 29 -14.13 1.97 -2.35
C GLY A 29 -14.36 0.65 -1.60
N ARG A 30 -14.24 -0.49 -2.30
CA ARG A 30 -14.45 -1.84 -1.76
C ARG A 30 -13.14 -2.60 -1.59
N ILE A 31 -12.00 -2.10 -2.07
CA ILE A 31 -10.71 -2.78 -1.90
C ILE A 31 -10.33 -2.79 -0.41
N ARG A 32 -9.97 -3.96 0.12
CA ARG A 32 -9.50 -4.11 1.50
C ARG A 32 -8.04 -3.71 1.65
N ARG A 33 -7.71 -3.02 2.75
CA ARG A 33 -6.33 -2.75 3.15
C ARG A 33 -5.69 -3.99 3.80
N THR A 34 -5.39 -5.00 3.00
CA THR A 34 -4.71 -6.22 3.46
C THR A 34 -3.20 -6.14 3.19
N PRO A 35 -2.34 -6.87 3.94
CA PRO A 35 -0.91 -6.95 3.63
C PRO A 35 -0.64 -7.38 2.18
N ARG A 36 -1.45 -8.31 1.64
CA ARG A 36 -1.34 -8.78 0.25
C ARG A 36 -1.61 -7.66 -0.77
N ASN A 37 -2.67 -6.87 -0.55
CA ASN A 37 -3.01 -5.76 -1.44
C ASN A 37 -1.96 -4.64 -1.33
N ILE A 38 -1.44 -4.37 -0.13
CA ILE A 38 -0.35 -3.39 0.06
C ILE A 38 0.93 -3.84 -0.65
N GLN A 39 1.32 -5.12 -0.49
CA GLN A 39 2.49 -5.65 -1.18
C GLN A 39 2.33 -5.57 -2.70
N LEU A 40 1.13 -5.83 -3.23
CA LEU A 40 0.86 -5.65 -4.67
C LEU A 40 1.12 -4.20 -5.12
N LEU A 41 0.74 -3.21 -4.32
CA LEU A 41 0.97 -1.81 -4.68
C LEU A 41 2.46 -1.47 -4.69
N HIS A 42 3.25 -1.97 -3.73
CA HIS A 42 4.71 -1.83 -3.75
C HIS A 42 5.31 -2.47 -5.00
N ASP A 43 4.90 -3.69 -5.33
CA ASP A 43 5.42 -4.41 -6.49
C ASP A 43 5.04 -3.73 -7.82
N LEU A 44 3.84 -3.15 -7.90
CA LEU A 44 3.41 -2.35 -9.06
C LEU A 44 4.24 -1.08 -9.20
N VAL A 45 4.53 -0.39 -8.09
CA VAL A 45 5.37 0.83 -8.12
C VAL A 45 6.77 0.49 -8.63
N ASP A 46 7.38 -0.59 -8.12
CA ASP A 46 8.69 -1.06 -8.57
C ASP A 46 8.69 -1.41 -10.06
N GLU A 47 7.72 -2.23 -10.50
CA GLU A 47 7.64 -2.70 -11.88
C GLU A 47 7.32 -1.55 -12.85
N ILE A 48 6.39 -0.65 -12.51
CA ILE A 48 6.09 0.53 -13.32
C ILE A 48 7.32 1.40 -13.45
N ASN A 49 8.05 1.64 -12.36
CA ASN A 49 9.24 2.47 -12.39
C ASN A 49 10.38 1.81 -13.19
N ASP A 50 10.50 0.49 -13.16
CA ASP A 50 11.52 -0.23 -13.93
C ASP A 50 11.22 -0.20 -15.45
N LEU A 51 9.93 -0.25 -15.82
CA LEU A 51 9.48 -0.17 -17.23
C LEU A 51 9.39 1.27 -17.74
N ARG A 52 9.08 2.22 -16.86
CA ARG A 52 8.81 3.64 -17.15
C ARG A 52 9.43 4.53 -16.07
N PRO A 53 10.77 4.73 -16.07
CA PRO A 53 11.47 5.51 -15.03
C PRO A 53 11.04 6.97 -14.93
N GLU A 54 10.41 7.51 -15.97
CA GLU A 54 9.87 8.87 -16.02
C GLU A 54 8.46 9.00 -15.41
N SER A 55 7.85 7.88 -15.00
CA SER A 55 6.53 7.87 -14.39
C SER A 55 6.54 8.56 -13.02
N VAL A 56 5.55 9.42 -12.76
CA VAL A 56 5.33 10.05 -11.45
C VAL A 56 5.13 9.02 -10.33
N ILE A 57 4.74 7.79 -10.67
CA ILE A 57 4.63 6.67 -9.73
C ILE A 57 5.97 6.34 -9.07
N GLY A 58 7.09 6.66 -9.73
CA GLY A 58 8.43 6.51 -9.17
C GLY A 58 8.63 7.24 -7.84
N HIS A 59 7.87 8.31 -7.57
CA HIS A 59 7.92 9.03 -6.30
C HIS A 59 7.34 8.23 -5.11
N TYR A 60 6.61 7.15 -5.38
CA TYR A 60 6.10 6.23 -4.36
C TYR A 60 7.03 5.04 -4.14
N ARG A 61 8.11 4.93 -4.93
CA ARG A 61 9.08 3.85 -4.80
C ARG A 61 9.86 3.99 -3.50
N ILE A 62 9.95 2.90 -2.78
CA ILE A 62 10.70 2.82 -1.53
C ILE A 62 11.88 1.88 -1.69
N TRP A 63 12.99 2.22 -1.06
CA TRP A 63 14.18 1.41 -0.98
C TRP A 63 14.54 1.17 0.48
N PRO A 64 14.99 -0.03 0.86
CA PRO A 64 15.54 -0.24 2.20
C PRO A 64 16.72 0.70 2.43
N SER A 65 16.74 1.45 3.55
CA SER A 65 17.78 2.45 3.83
C SER A 65 19.19 1.86 3.78
N GLY A 66 19.35 0.61 4.23
CA GLY A 66 20.64 -0.11 4.17
C GLY A 66 21.17 -0.39 2.76
N GLN A 67 20.37 -0.21 1.71
CA GLN A 67 20.76 -0.43 0.31
C GLN A 67 21.07 0.87 -0.44
N VAL A 68 20.87 2.04 0.16
CA VAL A 68 20.96 3.34 -0.53
C VAL A 68 22.35 3.60 -1.10
N ASN A 69 23.42 3.23 -0.40
CA ASN A 69 24.79 3.41 -0.91
C ASN A 69 25.05 2.66 -2.24
N ARG A 70 24.36 1.55 -2.49
CA ARG A 70 24.46 0.83 -3.76
C ARG A 70 23.68 1.55 -4.87
N LEU A 71 22.50 2.08 -4.53
CA LEU A 71 21.65 2.82 -5.46
C LEU A 71 22.30 4.12 -5.90
N THR A 72 22.82 4.90 -4.96
CA THR A 72 23.46 6.20 -5.21
C THR A 72 24.75 6.05 -6.03
N ALA A 73 25.51 4.97 -5.80
CA ALA A 73 26.65 4.61 -6.65
C ALA A 73 26.22 4.28 -8.09
N GLY A 74 25.11 3.56 -8.27
CA GLY A 74 24.53 3.30 -9.60
C GLY A 74 24.03 4.56 -10.31
N TRP A 75 23.66 5.59 -9.56
CA TRP A 75 23.21 6.88 -10.08
C TRP A 75 24.34 7.93 -10.23
N ASN A 76 25.60 7.56 -9.99
CA ASN A 76 26.75 8.47 -10.02
C ASN A 76 26.61 9.69 -9.08
N LEU A 77 25.90 9.53 -7.96
CA LEU A 77 25.77 10.59 -6.96
C LEU A 77 27.01 10.65 -6.07
N THR A 78 27.51 11.85 -5.82
CA THR A 78 28.59 12.08 -4.86
C THR A 78 28.06 12.07 -3.42
N GLY A 79 28.95 11.95 -2.44
CA GLY A 79 28.58 12.09 -1.04
C GLY A 79 27.98 13.45 -0.70
N GLU A 80 28.38 14.52 -1.42
CA GLU A 80 27.78 15.85 -1.26
C GLU A 80 26.35 15.91 -1.84
N ASP A 81 26.10 15.26 -2.97
CA ASP A 81 24.75 15.16 -3.56
C ASP A 81 23.80 14.44 -2.61
N VAL A 82 24.24 13.29 -2.08
CA VAL A 82 23.46 12.52 -1.11
C VAL A 82 23.19 13.36 0.13
N LYS A 83 24.21 14.04 0.68
CA LYS A 83 24.05 14.91 1.85
C LYS A 83 23.08 16.07 1.58
N GLY A 84 23.12 16.66 0.39
CA GLY A 84 22.19 17.71 -0.04
C GLY A 84 20.75 17.20 -0.03
N LYS A 85 20.48 16.13 -0.77
CA LYS A 85 19.15 15.52 -0.88
C LYS A 85 18.58 15.05 0.46
N THR A 86 19.45 14.52 1.32
CA THR A 86 19.11 14.07 2.67
C THR A 86 18.75 15.26 3.58
N ARG A 87 19.45 16.39 3.45
CA ARG A 87 19.21 17.58 4.28
C ARG A 87 17.82 18.16 4.06
N TYR A 88 17.31 18.14 2.84
CA TYR A 88 16.01 18.73 2.50
C TYR A 88 14.86 17.73 2.62
N GLY A 89 15.09 16.45 2.29
CA GLY A 89 14.07 15.41 2.43
C GLY A 89 13.98 14.77 3.82
N GLY A 90 15.00 14.97 4.67
CA GLY A 90 14.98 14.55 6.07
C GLY A 90 15.21 13.07 6.32
N TRP A 91 15.62 12.30 5.31
CA TRP A 91 16.03 10.90 5.47
C TRP A 91 17.23 10.77 6.43
N ASP A 92 17.24 9.71 7.23
CA ASP A 92 18.36 9.32 8.08
C ASP A 92 18.46 7.79 8.06
N PRO A 93 19.54 7.21 7.50
CA PRO A 93 19.70 5.76 7.43
C PRO A 93 19.77 5.06 8.78
N GLU A 94 20.08 5.76 9.87
CA GLU A 94 20.10 5.18 11.22
C GLU A 94 18.71 5.16 11.87
N ARG A 95 17.81 6.06 11.45
CA ARG A 95 16.47 6.21 12.01
C ARG A 95 15.39 5.57 11.14
N ASP A 96 15.51 5.70 9.83
CA ASP A 96 14.44 5.43 8.88
C ASP A 96 14.65 4.06 8.23
N THR A 97 13.63 3.20 8.26
CA THR A 97 13.69 1.85 7.69
C THR A 97 13.83 1.89 6.16
N TYR A 98 13.13 2.84 5.54
CA TYR A 98 13.05 3.01 4.11
C TYR A 98 13.43 4.44 3.70
N MET A 99 13.90 4.57 2.47
CA MET A 99 14.15 5.81 1.77
C MET A 99 13.25 5.87 0.54
N ARG A 100 12.74 7.05 0.20
CA ARG A 100 12.17 7.34 -1.12
C ARG A 100 12.75 8.63 -1.69
N ILE A 101 12.57 8.81 -2.99
CA ILE A 101 12.82 10.09 -3.67
C ILE A 101 11.47 10.77 -3.85
N ASN A 102 11.27 11.89 -3.18
CA ASN A 102 10.01 12.64 -3.30
C ASN A 102 9.94 13.42 -4.63
N GLU A 103 8.86 14.18 -4.84
CA GLU A 103 8.62 14.94 -6.07
C GLU A 103 9.69 16.00 -6.35
N ASP A 104 10.30 16.56 -5.29
CA ASP A 104 11.38 17.54 -5.37
C ASP A 104 12.75 16.90 -5.66
N GLY A 105 12.81 15.56 -5.70
CA GLY A 105 14.05 14.82 -5.90
C GLY A 105 14.89 14.66 -4.63
N ASP A 106 14.30 14.93 -3.46
CA ASP A 106 14.94 14.81 -2.16
C ASP A 106 14.73 13.42 -1.54
N PHE A 107 15.67 13.03 -0.67
CA PHE A 107 15.61 11.74 0.01
C PHE A 107 14.80 11.87 1.28
N GLU A 108 13.63 11.25 1.29
CA GLU A 108 12.72 11.22 2.42
C GLU A 108 12.73 9.84 3.09
N GLY A 109 12.79 9.84 4.41
CA GLY A 109 12.79 8.63 5.22
C GLY A 109 11.41 8.21 5.68
N LEU A 110 11.17 6.90 5.69
CA LEU A 110 9.90 6.30 6.08
C LEU A 110 10.13 5.09 7.00
N ASP A 111 9.23 4.89 7.96
CA ASP A 111 9.04 3.59 8.59
C ASP A 111 8.13 2.68 7.74
N GLN A 112 7.95 1.42 8.14
CA GLN A 112 7.06 0.50 7.42
C GLN A 112 5.63 1.03 7.31
N THR A 113 5.11 1.64 8.39
CA THR A 113 3.73 2.15 8.41
C THR A 113 3.55 3.32 7.44
N GLY A 114 4.53 4.21 7.35
CA GLY A 114 4.57 5.34 6.42
C GLY A 114 4.67 4.87 4.97
N ALA A 115 5.57 3.92 4.69
CA ALA A 115 5.69 3.28 3.38
C ALA A 115 4.37 2.63 2.92
N ASP A 116 3.74 1.82 3.77
CA ASP A 116 2.47 1.16 3.43
C ASP A 116 1.32 2.15 3.28
N ARG A 117 1.33 3.24 4.07
CA ARG A 117 0.33 4.31 3.96
C ARG A 117 0.49 5.09 2.66
N LEU A 118 1.73 5.35 2.24
CA LEU A 118 2.03 6.08 1.00
C LEU A 118 1.41 5.38 -0.21
N VAL A 119 1.77 4.12 -0.45
CA VAL A 119 1.24 3.37 -1.60
C VAL A 119 -0.27 3.14 -1.49
N TRP A 120 -0.80 2.95 -0.27
CA TRP A 120 -2.24 2.80 -0.07
C TRP A 120 -3.03 4.08 -0.42
N ASN A 121 -2.52 5.24 -0.03
CA ASN A 121 -3.18 6.52 -0.29
C ASN A 121 -3.18 6.84 -1.79
N HIS A 122 -2.16 6.40 -2.53
CA HIS A 122 -2.02 6.59 -3.98
C HIS A 122 -2.40 5.35 -4.81
N ARG A 123 -3.13 4.40 -4.21
CA ARG A 123 -3.47 3.13 -4.86
C ARG A 123 -4.24 3.29 -6.17
N GLU A 124 -5.07 4.32 -6.29
CA GLU A 124 -5.81 4.61 -7.52
C GLU A 124 -4.87 5.05 -8.64
N ASP A 125 -3.94 5.96 -8.36
CA ASP A 125 -2.92 6.42 -9.31
C ASP A 125 -2.02 5.25 -9.77
N ILE A 126 -1.62 4.39 -8.84
CA ILE A 126 -0.78 3.21 -9.12
C ILE A 126 -1.52 2.22 -10.04
N ILE A 127 -2.78 1.89 -9.74
CA ILE A 127 -3.57 0.96 -10.56
C ILE A 127 -3.92 1.60 -11.92
N ALA A 128 -4.17 2.91 -11.97
CA ALA A 128 -4.37 3.63 -13.21
C ALA A 128 -3.10 3.59 -14.09
N ALA A 129 -1.91 3.79 -13.52
CA ALA A 129 -0.66 3.69 -14.26
C ALA A 129 -0.37 2.26 -14.75
N ALA A 130 -0.70 1.24 -13.95
CA ALA A 130 -0.67 -0.17 -14.36
C ALA A 130 -1.56 -0.45 -15.59
N SER A 131 -2.65 0.30 -15.76
CA SER A 131 -3.55 0.20 -16.92
C SER A 131 -2.97 0.74 -18.24
N TRP A 132 -1.80 1.38 -18.21
CA TRP A 132 -1.07 1.83 -19.42
C TRP A 132 0.35 1.27 -19.56
N THR A 133 0.81 0.52 -18.56
CA THR A 133 2.16 -0.04 -18.51
C THR A 133 2.09 -1.54 -18.78
N PRO A 134 2.97 -2.13 -19.61
CA PRO A 134 2.99 -3.57 -19.88
C PRO A 134 3.57 -4.35 -18.69
N ILE A 135 2.87 -4.30 -17.55
CA ILE A 135 3.23 -5.03 -16.33
C ILE A 135 3.09 -6.55 -16.53
N SER A 136 3.83 -7.29 -15.73
CA SER A 136 3.90 -8.74 -15.76
C SER A 136 2.55 -9.41 -15.54
N MET A 137 2.42 -10.61 -16.10
CA MET A 137 1.27 -11.50 -15.84
C MET A 137 1.06 -11.75 -14.35
N ALA A 138 2.12 -11.82 -13.55
CA ALA A 138 2.03 -12.01 -12.11
C ALA A 138 1.34 -10.83 -11.40
N CYS A 139 1.61 -9.60 -11.83
CA CYS A 139 0.93 -8.42 -11.32
C CYS A 139 -0.53 -8.34 -11.79
N ILE A 140 -0.82 -8.68 -13.06
CA ILE A 140 -2.20 -8.80 -13.57
C ILE A 140 -3.00 -9.81 -12.74
N ASP A 141 -2.45 -11.02 -12.54
CA ASP A 141 -3.05 -12.09 -11.74
C ASP A 141 -3.36 -11.67 -10.30
N ARG A 142 -2.55 -10.77 -9.73
CA ARG A 142 -2.72 -10.27 -8.37
C ARG A 142 -3.72 -9.13 -8.30
N ILE A 143 -3.82 -8.28 -9.32
CA ILE A 143 -4.88 -7.26 -9.43
C ILE A 143 -6.26 -7.95 -9.47
N GLU A 144 -6.40 -9.00 -10.28
CA GLU A 144 -7.66 -9.77 -10.38
C GLU A 144 -8.05 -10.49 -9.08
N ARG A 145 -7.06 -10.76 -8.21
CA ARG A 145 -7.23 -11.47 -6.93
C ARG A 145 -7.09 -10.53 -5.74
N MET A 146 -7.27 -9.22 -5.94
CA MET A 146 -7.31 -8.28 -4.82
C MET A 146 -8.47 -8.65 -3.90
N ALA A 147 -8.25 -8.52 -2.60
CA ALA A 147 -9.31 -8.74 -1.62
C ALA A 147 -10.26 -7.54 -1.57
N TYR A 148 -11.57 -7.78 -1.64
CA TYR A 148 -12.64 -6.79 -1.54
C TYR A 148 -13.46 -6.97 -0.26
N LEU A 149 -14.16 -5.91 0.19
CA LEU A 149 -14.91 -5.88 1.44
C LEU A 149 -16.04 -6.90 1.48
N ASP A 150 -16.62 -7.23 0.32
CA ASP A 150 -17.73 -8.17 0.18
C ASP A 150 -17.26 -9.59 -0.18
N ASP A 151 -15.95 -9.83 -0.23
CA ASP A 151 -15.43 -11.20 -0.30
C ASP A 151 -15.62 -11.86 1.07
N ASP A 152 -16.24 -13.04 1.08
CA ASP A 152 -16.50 -13.81 2.29
C ASP A 152 -15.20 -13.97 3.13
N PRO A 153 -15.15 -13.45 4.37
CA PRO A 153 -13.94 -13.48 5.19
C PRO A 153 -13.50 -14.91 5.56
N ILE A 154 -14.37 -15.90 5.36
CA ILE A 154 -14.17 -17.31 5.72
C ILE A 154 -13.42 -18.08 4.63
N ARG A 155 -13.39 -17.59 3.37
CA ARG A 155 -12.90 -18.38 2.23
C ARG A 155 -11.38 -18.68 2.26
N ASP A 156 -10.60 -17.84 2.93
CA ASP A 156 -9.14 -17.96 3.05
C ASP A 156 -8.64 -18.15 4.51
N ALA A 157 -9.53 -18.35 5.48
CA ALA A 157 -9.11 -18.64 6.85
C ALA A 157 -8.55 -20.07 6.95
N PRO A 158 -7.41 -20.30 7.63
CA PRO A 158 -6.97 -21.66 7.91
C PRO A 158 -8.07 -22.35 8.74
N ALA A 159 -8.37 -23.61 8.44
CA ALA A 159 -9.51 -24.37 8.98
C ALA A 159 -9.60 -24.49 10.52
N ASN A 160 -8.64 -23.90 11.24
CA ASN A 160 -8.49 -23.96 12.69
C ASN A 160 -8.64 -22.62 13.42
N MET A 161 -9.10 -21.55 12.74
CA MET A 161 -9.37 -20.27 13.40
C MET A 161 -10.83 -20.22 13.89
N THR A 162 -11.02 -20.18 15.21
CA THR A 162 -12.34 -20.13 15.85
C THR A 162 -12.99 -18.75 15.70
N ILE A 163 -14.33 -18.73 15.59
CA ILE A 163 -15.18 -17.54 15.43
C ILE A 163 -14.90 -16.45 16.49
N GLU A 164 -14.46 -16.83 17.69
CA GLU A 164 -14.11 -15.89 18.78
C GLU A 164 -12.92 -14.97 18.44
N VAL A 165 -11.98 -15.43 17.61
CA VAL A 165 -10.81 -14.63 17.19
C VAL A 165 -11.20 -13.58 16.14
N LEU A 166 -12.21 -13.88 15.31
CA LEU A 166 -12.70 -12.99 14.26
C LEU A 166 -13.55 -11.83 14.81
N ASN A 167 -14.18 -12.01 15.96
CA ASN A 167 -15.07 -11.00 16.56
C ASN A 167 -14.37 -10.02 17.51
N GLY A 168 -13.05 -10.10 17.70
CA GLY A 168 -12.28 -9.12 18.48
C GLY A 168 -12.85 -8.90 19.88
N SER A 169 -12.33 -9.63 20.87
CA SER A 169 -12.62 -9.47 22.30
C SER A 169 -13.08 -8.05 22.66
N LEU A 170 -14.40 -7.86 22.81
CA LEU A 170 -14.91 -6.74 23.59
C LEU A 170 -14.25 -6.87 24.97
N PRO A 171 -13.60 -5.83 25.52
CA PRO A 171 -13.18 -5.90 26.89
C PRO A 171 -14.41 -6.18 27.76
N PRO A 172 -14.32 -7.04 28.79
CA PRO A 172 -15.46 -7.29 29.67
C PRO A 172 -15.92 -5.94 30.22
N ALA A 173 -17.23 -5.68 30.13
CA ALA A 173 -17.83 -4.52 30.76
C ALA A 173 -17.47 -4.57 32.25
N ASP A 174 -16.76 -3.53 32.71
CA ASP A 174 -16.30 -3.39 34.08
C ASP A 174 -17.51 -3.43 35.02
N PRO A 175 -17.65 -4.43 35.92
CA PRO A 175 -18.73 -4.46 36.87
C PRO A 175 -18.31 -3.61 38.05
N MET A 176 -18.71 -2.32 38.09
CA MET A 176 -19.05 -1.54 39.29
C MET A 176 -19.03 -0.03 39.00
N ILE A 177 -20.17 0.52 38.57
CA ILE A 177 -20.56 1.87 38.97
C ILE A 177 -21.98 1.79 39.53
N HIS A 178 -22.06 1.93 40.86
CA HIS A 178 -23.32 2.10 41.57
C HIS A 178 -24.04 3.37 41.09
N PRO A 179 -25.39 3.38 41.03
CA PRO A 179 -26.12 4.61 40.79
C PRO A 179 -25.92 5.54 41.99
N VAL A 180 -25.28 6.70 41.77
CA VAL A 180 -25.33 7.78 42.75
C VAL A 180 -26.71 8.41 42.66
N SER A 181 -27.49 8.25 43.73
CA SER A 181 -28.78 8.92 43.92
C SER A 181 -28.59 10.43 43.79
N ALA A 182 -29.39 11.06 42.93
CA ALA A 182 -29.56 12.50 42.95
C ALA A 182 -30.22 12.92 44.28
N PRO A 183 -29.76 13.99 44.94
CA PRO A 183 -30.50 14.54 46.07
C PRO A 183 -31.79 15.20 45.57
N VAL A 184 -32.90 14.80 46.19
CA VAL A 184 -34.21 15.45 46.08
C VAL A 184 -34.09 16.88 46.59
N ASP A 185 -34.24 17.85 45.69
CA ASP A 185 -34.65 19.20 46.04
C ASP A 185 -36.14 19.32 45.71
N SER A 186 -36.97 19.27 46.76
CA SER A 186 -38.37 19.63 46.68
C SER A 186 -38.60 20.67 47.76
N GLY A 187 -38.63 21.91 47.30
CA GLY A 187 -38.95 23.08 48.11
C GLY A 187 -40.31 22.96 48.79
N LEU A 188 -40.32 23.41 50.03
CA LEU A 188 -41.48 23.75 50.84
C LEU A 188 -42.44 24.67 50.08
N GLY A 189 -43.75 24.41 50.20
CA GLY A 189 -44.78 25.32 49.73
C GLY A 189 -46.19 24.85 50.04
N ILE A 190 -46.61 25.13 51.29
CA ILE A 190 -47.98 25.28 51.86
C ILE A 190 -49.02 24.15 51.66
#